data_AF-A0A3S1KIU0-F1
#
_entry.id   AF-A0A3S1KIU0-F1
#
_cell.length_a   1.000
_cell.length_b   1.000
_cell.length_c   1.000
_cell.angle_alpha   90.00
_cell.angle_beta   90.00
_cell.angle_gamma   90.00
#
_symmetry.space_group_name_H-M   'P 1'
#
loop_
_entity.id
_entity.type
_entity.pdbx_description
1 polymer ?
#
loop_
_entity_poly.entity_id
_entity_poly.type
_entity_poly.pdbx_seq_one_letter_code
_entity_poly.pdbx_strand_id
1 'polypeptide(L)'
;FLVAGTGKADLALMRAAPGRIFVKTGAEGVYCAALPEFGLGIALKCDDGASRGAEVMIASVLAKLLRDDEALVAKLTELAHPAIESRVGAKVGSLRPTAALS
;
A
#
# COMPACT_ATOMS: atom_id res chain seq x y z
N PHE A 1 16.81 4.01 -8.39
CA PHE A 1 15.93 4.31 -7.23
C PHE A 1 16.31 5.69 -6.70
N LEU A 2 15.53 6.72 -7.01
CA LEU A 2 15.73 8.11 -6.57
C LEU A 2 14.46 8.57 -5.85
N VAL A 3 14.20 8.00 -4.66
CA VAL A 3 13.09 8.42 -3.79
C VAL A 3 13.70 8.72 -2.43
N ALA A 4 13.60 9.98 -2.00
CA ALA A 4 14.03 10.41 -0.68
C ALA A 4 13.14 9.76 0.39
N GLY A 5 13.70 8.82 1.14
CA GLY A 5 13.03 8.07 2.21
C GLY A 5 12.38 6.76 1.75
N THR A 6 12.99 5.63 2.10
CA THR A 6 12.44 4.28 1.90
C THR A 6 11.53 3.90 3.08
N GLY A 7 10.33 4.47 3.13
CA GLY A 7 9.28 3.89 3.98
C GLY A 7 9.13 2.41 3.64
N LYS A 8 8.98 1.54 4.64
CA LYS A 8 8.91 0.07 4.42
C LYS A 8 7.82 -0.29 3.43
N ALA A 9 6.65 0.36 3.53
CA ALA A 9 5.52 0.15 2.63
C ALA A 9 5.77 0.66 1.21
N ASP A 10 6.23 1.92 1.04
CA ASP A 10 6.54 2.52 -0.28
C ASP A 10 7.46 1.59 -1.09
N LEU A 11 8.54 1.13 -0.45
CA LEU A 11 9.51 0.25 -1.08
C LEU A 11 8.91 -1.13 -1.40
N ALA A 12 8.11 -1.71 -0.51
CA ALA A 12 7.46 -3.00 -0.74
C ALA A 12 6.49 -2.94 -1.93
N LEU A 13 5.66 -1.89 -2.00
CA LEU A 13 4.71 -1.67 -3.09
C LEU A 13 5.41 -1.48 -4.43
N MET A 14 6.44 -0.62 -4.49
CA MET A 14 7.21 -0.41 -5.72
C MET A 14 8.00 -1.65 -6.15
N ARG A 15 8.42 -2.51 -5.20
CA ARG A 15 9.07 -3.80 -5.50
C ARG A 15 8.09 -4.87 -5.95
N ALA A 16 6.82 -4.78 -5.57
CA ALA A 16 5.79 -5.72 -6.02
C ALA A 16 5.60 -5.65 -7.54
N ALA A 17 5.67 -4.44 -8.12
CA ALA A 17 5.60 -4.21 -9.57
C ALA A 17 6.59 -3.12 -10.04
N PRO A 18 7.88 -3.49 -10.24
CA PRO A 18 8.92 -2.55 -10.64
C PRO A 18 8.58 -1.81 -11.93
N GLY A 19 8.64 -0.48 -11.90
CA GLY A 19 8.36 0.37 -13.07
C GLY A 19 6.88 0.56 -13.42
N ARG A 20 5.97 -0.15 -12.73
CA ARG A 20 4.51 -0.04 -12.94
C ARG A 20 3.83 0.76 -11.84
N ILE A 21 4.31 0.64 -10.60
CA ILE A 21 3.82 1.38 -9.44
C ILE A 21 4.89 2.38 -9.00
N PHE A 22 4.51 3.65 -8.93
CA PHE A 22 5.27 4.69 -8.26
C PHE A 22 4.43 5.21 -7.11
N VAL A 23 4.91 5.11 -5.87
CA VAL A 23 4.12 5.48 -4.70
C VAL A 23 5.00 6.17 -3.67
N LYS A 24 4.43 7.14 -2.96
CA LYS A 24 5.12 7.84 -1.89
C LYS A 24 4.15 8.20 -0.76
N THR A 25 4.54 7.90 0.46
CA THR A 25 3.87 8.45 1.65
C THR A 25 4.17 9.95 1.79
N GLY A 26 3.13 10.70 2.12
CA GLY A 26 3.19 12.05 2.69
C GLY A 26 2.99 12.03 4.20
N ALA A 27 2.90 13.21 4.82
CA ALA A 27 2.60 13.36 6.23
C ALA A 27 1.13 13.02 6.55
N GLU A 28 0.86 12.63 7.79
CA GLU A 28 -0.50 12.43 8.31
C GLU A 28 -1.35 11.47 7.45
N GLY A 29 -0.83 10.28 7.16
CA GLY A 29 -1.60 9.25 6.46
C GLY A 29 -1.94 9.58 5.00
N VAL A 30 -1.20 10.50 4.37
CA VAL A 30 -1.31 10.79 2.94
C VAL A 30 -0.48 9.80 2.13
N TYR A 31 -1.02 9.37 0.99
CA TYR A 31 -0.30 8.65 -0.04
C TYR A 31 -0.62 9.22 -1.42
N CYS A 32 0.41 9.34 -2.25
CA CYS A 32 0.24 9.58 -3.68
C CYS A 32 0.83 8.41 -4.45
N ALA A 33 0.17 7.99 -5.52
CA ALA A 33 0.71 6.99 -6.45
C ALA A 33 0.45 7.37 -7.90
N ALA A 34 1.25 6.80 -8.80
CA ALA A 34 1.07 6.88 -10.24
C ALA A 34 1.19 5.47 -10.84
N LEU A 35 0.28 5.18 -11.78
CA LEU A 35 0.28 3.98 -12.60
C LEU A 35 0.42 4.39 -14.07
N PRO A 36 1.65 4.49 -14.61
CA PRO A 36 1.88 5.02 -15.95
C PRO A 36 1.17 4.23 -17.05
N GLU A 37 1.06 2.90 -16.88
CA GLU A 37 0.39 2.02 -17.86
C GLU A 37 -1.09 2.34 -18.04
N PHE A 38 -1.73 2.92 -17.03
CA PHE A 38 -3.13 3.36 -17.10
C PHE A 38 -3.28 4.88 -17.28
N GLY A 39 -2.18 5.64 -17.26
CA GLY A 39 -2.23 7.10 -17.24
C GLY A 39 -2.91 7.68 -15.99
N LEU A 40 -2.91 6.94 -14.87
CA LEU A 40 -3.64 7.29 -13.65
C LEU A 40 -2.71 7.85 -12.57
N GLY A 41 -3.22 8.86 -11.86
CA GLY A 41 -2.71 9.35 -10.58
C GLY A 41 -3.70 9.03 -9.47
N ILE A 42 -3.18 8.70 -8.29
CA ILE A 42 -3.95 8.38 -7.09
C ILE A 42 -3.50 9.32 -5.99
N ALA A 43 -4.47 9.96 -5.32
CA ALA A 43 -4.27 10.69 -4.08
C ALA A 43 -5.16 10.08 -3.00
N LEU A 44 -4.57 9.77 -1.85
CA LEU A 44 -5.22 9.08 -0.76
C LEU A 44 -4.89 9.78 0.56
N LYS A 45 -5.89 9.96 1.42
CA LYS A 45 -5.73 10.46 2.78
C LYS A 45 -6.47 9.53 3.73
N CYS A 46 -5.78 9.06 4.76
CA CYS A 46 -6.43 8.48 5.92
C CYS A 46 -6.91 9.61 6.84
N ASP A 47 -8.20 9.62 7.15
CA ASP A 47 -8.84 10.71 7.89
C ASP A 47 -8.29 10.86 9.32
N ASP A 48 -7.99 9.74 9.99
CA ASP A 48 -7.36 9.73 11.32
C ASP A 48 -5.86 10.07 11.30
N GLY A 49 -5.30 10.33 10.12
CA GLY A 49 -3.89 10.67 9.90
C GLY A 49 -2.90 9.51 10.10
N ALA A 50 -3.36 8.29 10.38
CA ALA A 50 -2.49 7.17 10.71
C ALA A 50 -1.92 6.46 9.47
N SER A 51 -0.58 6.35 9.39
CA SER A 51 0.09 5.63 8.29
C SER A 51 -0.35 4.17 8.18
N ARG A 52 -0.61 3.49 9.32
CA ARG A 52 -1.02 2.08 9.32
C ARG A 52 -2.32 1.83 8.53
N GLY A 53 -3.25 2.79 8.55
CA GLY A 53 -4.48 2.72 7.78
C GLY A 53 -4.23 3.09 6.32
N ALA A 54 -3.48 4.16 6.09
CA ALA A 54 -3.10 4.64 4.76
C ALA A 54 -2.38 3.57 3.93
N GLU A 55 -1.45 2.83 4.52
CA GLU A 55 -0.69 1.74 3.91
C GLU A 55 -1.62 0.60 3.43
N VAL A 56 -2.56 0.18 4.28
CA VAL A 56 -3.57 -0.84 3.93
C VAL A 56 -4.47 -0.36 2.80
N MET A 57 -4.93 0.89 2.86
CA MET A 57 -5.82 1.43 1.83
C MET A 57 -5.12 1.55 0.47
N ILE A 58 -3.90 2.09 0.42
CA ILE A 58 -3.20 2.24 -0.87
C ILE A 58 -2.85 0.88 -1.48
N ALA A 59 -2.45 -0.11 -0.68
CA ALA A 59 -2.21 -1.48 -1.15
C ALA A 59 -3.49 -2.11 -1.73
N SER A 60 -4.63 -1.93 -1.07
CA SER A 60 -5.93 -2.44 -1.51
C SER A 60 -6.40 -1.78 -2.81
N VAL A 61 -6.26 -0.45 -2.92
CA VAL A 61 -6.60 0.29 -4.15
C VAL A 61 -5.74 -0.19 -5.32
N LEU A 62 -4.43 -0.36 -5.11
CA LEU A 62 -3.52 -0.87 -6.12
C LEU A 62 -3.91 -2.29 -6.56
N ALA A 63 -4.25 -3.18 -5.61
CA ALA A 63 -4.71 -4.54 -5.92
C ALA A 63 -5.96 -4.54 -6.82
N LYS A 64 -6.92 -3.63 -6.56
CA LYS A 64 -8.13 -3.52 -7.39
C LYS A 64 -7.87 -2.98 -8.79
N LEU A 65 -6.97 -2.00 -8.92
CA LEU A 65 -6.64 -1.39 -10.22
C LEU A 65 -5.77 -2.30 -11.08
N LEU A 66 -4.93 -3.11 -10.46
CA LEU A 66 -3.99 -4.04 -11.12
C LEU A 66 -4.53 -5.48 -11.17
N ARG A 67 -5.87 -5.63 -11.10
CA ARG A 67 -6.55 -6.92 -10.94
C ARG A 67 -6.30 -7.95 -12.04
N ASP A 68 -5.83 -7.50 -13.20
CA ASP A 68 -5.56 -8.36 -14.36
C ASP A 68 -4.27 -9.19 -14.20
N ASP A 69 -3.46 -8.90 -13.16
CA ASP A 69 -2.24 -9.63 -12.81
C ASP A 69 -2.41 -10.34 -11.45
N GLU A 70 -2.88 -11.59 -11.49
CA GLU A 70 -3.24 -12.37 -10.29
C GLU A 70 -2.07 -12.51 -9.29
N ALA A 71 -0.84 -12.68 -9.79
CA ALA A 71 0.34 -12.81 -8.94
C ALA A 71 0.69 -11.49 -8.24
N LEU A 72 0.50 -10.37 -8.91
CA LEU A 72 0.67 -9.04 -8.31
C LEU A 72 -0.45 -8.75 -7.31
N VAL A 73 -1.70 -9.09 -7.63
CA VAL A 73 -2.84 -8.95 -6.73
C VAL A 73 -2.61 -9.71 -5.43
N ALA A 74 -2.10 -10.94 -5.49
CA ALA A 74 -1.79 -11.73 -4.30
C ALA A 74 -0.78 -10.99 -3.38
N LYS A 75 0.31 -10.47 -3.96
CA LYS A 75 1.32 -9.70 -3.20
C LYS A 75 0.77 -8.41 -2.61
N LEU A 76 -0.02 -7.67 -3.37
CA LEU A 76 -0.63 -6.41 -2.90
C LEU A 76 -1.69 -6.70 -1.82
N THR A 77 -2.42 -7.81 -1.94
CA THR A 77 -3.36 -8.27 -0.92
C THR A 77 -2.63 -8.64 0.38
N GLU A 78 -1.49 -9.32 0.32
CA GLU A 78 -0.67 -9.57 1.51
C GLU A 78 -0.23 -8.26 2.19
N LEU A 79 0.22 -7.27 1.40
CA LEU A 79 0.59 -5.95 1.91
C LEU A 79 -0.61 -5.16 2.48
N ALA A 80 -1.82 -5.43 2.00
CA ALA A 80 -3.07 -4.87 2.54
C ALA A 80 -3.53 -5.56 3.84
N HIS A 81 -2.90 -6.69 4.23
CA HIS A 81 -3.26 -7.45 5.43
C HIS A 81 -2.06 -7.63 6.38
N PRO A 82 -1.37 -6.55 6.79
CA PRO A 82 -0.19 -6.67 7.62
C PRO A 82 -0.55 -7.19 9.02
N ALA A 83 0.32 -8.05 9.55
CA ALA A 83 0.23 -8.49 10.93
C ALA A 83 0.52 -7.32 11.88
N ILE A 84 -0.19 -7.27 13.00
CA ILE A 84 0.16 -6.41 14.12
C ILE A 84 1.08 -7.22 15.02
N GLU A 85 2.30 -6.74 15.19
CA GLU A 85 3.31 -7.36 16.04
C GLU A 85 3.45 -6.59 17.36
N SER A 86 3.60 -7.35 18.44
CA SER A 86 3.97 -6.81 19.74
C SER A 86 5.44 -6.36 19.76
N ARG A 87 5.86 -5.68 20.83
CA ARG A 87 7.27 -5.25 21.01
C ARG A 87 8.28 -6.41 20.95
N VAL A 88 7.86 -7.63 21.29
CA VAL A 88 8.72 -8.84 21.24
C VAL A 88 8.59 -9.61 19.92
N GLY A 89 7.89 -9.06 18.91
CA GLY A 89 7.71 -9.68 17.60
C GLY A 89 6.60 -10.74 17.53
N ALA A 90 5.88 -11.00 18.63
CA ALA A 90 4.75 -11.92 18.59
C ALA A 90 3.58 -11.29 17.81
N LYS A 91 2.97 -12.05 16.90
CA LYS A 91 1.76 -11.64 16.17
C LYS A 91 0.58 -11.60 17.14
N VAL A 92 -0.03 -10.42 17.27
CA VAL A 92 -1.15 -10.16 18.20
C VAL A 92 -2.41 -9.67 17.48
N GLY A 93 -2.37 -9.50 16.17
CA GLY A 93 -3.53 -9.11 15.37
C GLY A 93 -3.21 -8.93 13.90
N SER A 94 -4.15 -8.32 13.16
CA SER A 94 -3.98 -7.95 11.75
C SER A 94 -4.77 -6.69 11.44
N LEU A 95 -4.23 -5.83 10.57
CA LEU A 95 -5.01 -4.78 9.92
C LEU A 95 -5.65 -5.34 8.65
N ARG A 96 -6.83 -4.85 8.29
CA ARG A 96 -7.56 -5.29 7.10
C ARG A 96 -8.34 -4.11 6.50
N PRO A 97 -8.48 -4.05 5.16
CA PRO A 97 -9.42 -3.12 4.55
C PRO A 97 -10.86 -3.48 4.92
N THR A 98 -11.76 -2.50 4.88
CA THR A 98 -13.20 -2.76 4.98
C THR A 98 -13.73 -3.40 3.69
N ALA A 99 -14.96 -3.91 3.71
CA ALA A 99 -15.61 -4.54 2.56
C ALA A 99 -15.59 -3.68 1.27
N ALA A 100 -15.59 -2.35 1.40
CA ALA A 100 -15.50 -1.45 0.25
C ALA A 100 -14.18 -1.59 -0.52
N LEU A 101 -13.10 -1.96 0.17
CA LEU A 101 -11.74 -2.12 -0.38
C LEU A 101 -11.22 -3.55 -0.30
N SER A 102 -12.03 -4.51 0.21
CA SER A 102 -11.75 -5.95 0.15
C SER A 102 -11.80 -6.48 -1.27
#